data_AF-A0A959Y7P8-F1
#
_entry.id   AF-A0A959Y7P8-F1
#
_cell.length_a   1.000
_cell.length_b   1.000
_cell.length_c   1.000
_cell.angle_alpha   90.00
_cell.angle_beta   90.00
_cell.angle_gamma   90.00
#
_symmetry.space_group_name_H-M   'P 1'
#
loop_
_entity.id
_entity.type
_entity.pdbx_description
1 polymer ?
#
loop_
_entity_poly.entity_id
_entity_poly.type
_entity_poly.pdbx_seq_one_letter_code
_entity_poly.pdbx_strand_id
1 'polypeptide(L)'
;IRPHLYCLPILKRGTHREALVAAATSGNPKYFLGTDSAPHARPTKETGCGCAGVYTAHAAIELYAEVFAQAGALDKLEAFASFHGPDHYRQPRNTDRITLTRTEIPVPASFPFDGEDLVPFRAGGTVGWRVEA
;
A
#
# COMPACT_ATOMS: atom_id res chain seq x y z
N ILE A 1 -14.27 16.82 2.87
CA ILE A 1 -13.80 15.42 2.72
C ILE A 1 -12.29 15.42 2.47
N ARG A 2 -11.57 14.34 2.79
CA ARG A 2 -10.18 14.14 2.32
C ARG A 2 -10.23 13.28 1.04
N PRO A 3 -10.32 13.87 -0.17
CA PRO A 3 -10.63 13.13 -1.39
C PRO A 3 -9.55 12.10 -1.74
N HIS A 4 -8.30 12.37 -1.39
CA HIS A 4 -7.17 11.44 -1.59
C HIS A 4 -7.16 10.23 -0.65
N LEU A 5 -8.11 10.15 0.29
CA LEU A 5 -8.39 8.94 1.11
C LEU A 5 -9.72 8.27 0.72
N TYR A 6 -10.41 8.79 -0.29
CA TYR A 6 -11.65 8.22 -0.80
C TYR A 6 -11.35 7.15 -1.85
N CYS A 7 -11.70 5.90 -1.55
CA CYS A 7 -11.66 4.76 -2.44
C CYS A 7 -12.90 3.87 -2.26
N LEU A 8 -13.03 2.88 -3.16
CA LEU A 8 -14.01 1.82 -3.04
C LEU A 8 -13.28 0.48 -2.92
N PRO A 9 -13.69 -0.39 -1.98
CA PRO A 9 -14.69 -0.16 -0.94
C PRO A 9 -14.29 0.95 0.07
N ILE A 10 -15.25 1.75 0.55
CA ILE A 10 -14.96 2.90 1.44
C ILE A 10 -14.31 2.47 2.76
N LEU A 11 -13.37 3.27 3.27
CA LEU A 11 -12.82 3.15 4.62
C LEU A 11 -13.95 3.03 5.66
N LYS A 12 -13.79 2.05 6.55
CA LYS A 12 -14.76 1.71 7.59
C LYS A 12 -14.27 2.18 8.97
N ARG A 13 -14.90 1.65 10.03
CA ARG A 13 -14.55 1.92 11.43
C ARG A 13 -13.21 1.28 11.84
N GLY A 14 -12.59 1.79 12.90
CA GLY A 14 -11.32 1.29 13.45
C GLY A 14 -11.29 -0.21 13.73
N THR A 15 -12.39 -0.78 14.24
CA THR A 15 -12.51 -2.23 14.49
C THR A 15 -12.36 -3.08 13.24
N HIS A 16 -12.85 -2.60 12.08
CA HIS A 16 -12.66 -3.30 10.80
C HIS A 16 -11.20 -3.22 10.36
N ARG A 17 -10.54 -2.07 10.57
CA ARG A 17 -9.10 -1.92 10.28
C ARG A 17 -8.28 -2.88 11.13
N GLU A 18 -8.57 -2.99 12.42
CA GLU A 18 -7.89 -3.93 13.33
C GLU A 18 -8.08 -5.38 12.88
N ALA A 19 -9.29 -5.76 12.48
CA ALA A 19 -9.55 -7.09 11.91
C ALA A 19 -8.76 -7.35 10.62
N LEU A 20 -8.65 -6.35 9.73
CA LEU A 20 -7.84 -6.46 8.51
C LEU A 20 -6.35 -6.61 8.82
N VAL A 21 -5.83 -5.85 9.78
CA VAL A 21 -4.43 -6.00 10.23
C VAL A 21 -4.21 -7.40 10.78
N ALA A 22 -5.05 -7.86 11.70
CA ALA A 22 -4.95 -9.20 12.26
C ALA A 22 -5.02 -10.31 11.20
N ALA A 23 -5.88 -10.16 10.19
CA ALA A 23 -5.98 -11.09 9.07
C ALA A 23 -4.70 -11.09 8.21
N ALA A 24 -4.24 -9.91 7.79
CA ALA A 24 -3.04 -9.76 6.97
C ALA A 24 -1.79 -10.31 7.67
N THR A 25 -1.64 -10.07 8.98
CA THR A 25 -0.48 -10.51 9.78
C THR A 25 -0.67 -11.87 10.44
N SER A 26 -1.72 -12.62 10.08
CA SER A 26 -2.01 -13.92 10.69
C SER A 26 -1.02 -15.01 10.27
N GLY A 27 -0.52 -14.95 9.02
CA GLY A 27 0.21 -16.04 8.36
C GLY A 27 -0.71 -17.03 7.63
N ASN A 28 -2.02 -16.76 7.54
CA ASN A 28 -2.96 -17.57 6.79
C ASN A 28 -2.75 -17.36 5.27
N PRO A 29 -2.53 -18.43 4.48
CA PRO A 29 -2.22 -18.34 3.04
C PRO A 29 -3.37 -17.81 2.17
N LYS A 30 -4.57 -17.63 2.74
CA LYS A 30 -5.72 -17.03 2.05
C LYS A 30 -5.66 -15.50 1.97
N TYR A 31 -4.74 -14.86 2.71
CA TYR A 31 -4.52 -13.42 2.66
C TYR A 31 -3.15 -13.11 2.07
N PHE A 32 -3.13 -12.22 1.09
CA PHE A 32 -1.93 -11.82 0.36
C PHE A 32 -2.03 -10.38 -0.13
N LEU A 33 -0.87 -9.82 -0.50
CA LEU A 33 -0.72 -8.42 -0.88
C LEU A 33 -1.50 -8.12 -2.17
N GLY A 34 -2.34 -7.08 -2.10
CA GLY A 34 -2.91 -6.39 -3.26
C GLY A 34 -2.98 -4.90 -2.94
N THR A 35 -2.32 -4.05 -3.74
CA THR A 35 -2.22 -2.62 -3.42
C THR A 35 -3.51 -1.85 -3.69
N ASP A 36 -4.28 -2.31 -4.68
CA ASP A 36 -5.38 -1.55 -5.28
C ASP A 36 -4.96 -0.10 -5.62
N SER A 37 -3.69 0.06 -6.03
CA SER A 37 -3.15 1.38 -6.35
C SER A 37 -3.88 1.93 -7.59
N ALA A 38 -4.68 2.97 -7.37
CA ALA A 38 -5.56 3.55 -8.38
C ALA A 38 -5.22 5.03 -8.58
N PRO A 39 -4.29 5.36 -9.51
CA PRO A 39 -3.91 6.74 -9.77
C PRO A 39 -5.02 7.50 -10.48
N HIS A 40 -5.28 8.72 -10.01
CA HIS A 40 -6.21 9.66 -10.62
C HIS A 40 -5.59 11.04 -10.57
N ALA A 41 -5.66 11.77 -11.69
CA ALA A 41 -5.19 13.14 -11.76
C ALA A 41 -5.89 13.99 -10.68
N ARG A 42 -5.15 14.90 -10.06
CA ARG A 42 -5.61 15.73 -8.94
C ARG A 42 -6.95 16.45 -9.22
N PRO A 43 -7.19 17.05 -10.40
CA PRO A 43 -8.48 17.69 -10.69
C PRO A 43 -9.67 16.72 -10.65
N THR A 44 -9.46 15.45 -11.02
CA THR A 44 -10.51 14.41 -10.99
C THR A 44 -10.82 13.91 -9.57
N LYS A 45 -9.95 14.19 -8.60
CA LYS A 45 -10.14 13.90 -7.18
C LYS A 45 -10.71 15.11 -6.43
N GLU A 46 -10.22 16.30 -6.74
CA GLU A 46 -10.57 17.57 -6.08
C GLU A 46 -11.72 18.28 -6.80
N THR A 47 -12.82 17.55 -6.98
CA THR A 47 -14.04 18.02 -7.66
C THR A 47 -15.30 17.65 -6.86
N GLY A 48 -16.46 18.19 -7.27
CA GLY A 48 -17.75 17.92 -6.62
C GLY A 48 -18.17 16.44 -6.65
N CYS A 49 -17.64 15.66 -7.60
CA CYS A 49 -17.83 14.21 -7.72
C CYS A 49 -16.48 13.51 -7.94
N GLY A 50 -15.63 13.51 -6.91
CA GLY A 50 -14.26 13.00 -7.01
C GLY A 50 -14.17 11.49 -7.25
N CYS A 51 -13.26 11.07 -8.14
CA CYS A 51 -13.00 9.65 -8.41
C CYS A 51 -12.58 8.87 -7.16
N ALA A 52 -13.00 7.61 -7.05
CA ALA A 52 -12.60 6.71 -5.97
C ALA A 52 -11.29 6.01 -6.33
N GLY A 53 -10.28 6.10 -5.46
CA GLY A 53 -8.97 5.47 -5.68
C GLY A 53 -7.87 6.16 -4.88
N VAL A 54 -6.87 5.39 -4.46
CA VAL A 54 -5.70 5.90 -3.72
C VAL A 54 -4.44 5.42 -4.42
N TYR A 55 -3.51 6.34 -4.69
CA TYR A 55 -2.23 6.00 -5.30
C TYR A 55 -1.21 5.58 -4.24
N THR A 56 -0.91 4.27 -4.18
CA THR A 56 -0.01 3.66 -3.19
C THR A 56 1.23 3.02 -3.82
N ALA A 57 1.27 2.86 -5.16
CA ALA A 57 2.37 2.15 -5.82
C ALA A 57 3.76 2.76 -5.62
N HIS A 58 3.85 4.06 -5.30
CA HIS A 58 5.12 4.75 -5.05
C HIS A 58 5.93 4.21 -3.85
N ALA A 59 5.28 3.54 -2.90
CA ALA A 59 5.90 2.99 -1.67
C ALA A 59 5.22 1.68 -1.25
N ALA A 60 4.76 0.89 -2.22
CA ALA A 60 3.84 -0.22 -2.02
C ALA A 60 4.27 -1.17 -0.89
N ILE A 61 5.45 -1.78 -1.01
CA ILE A 61 5.91 -2.79 -0.04
C ILE A 61 6.33 -2.13 1.28
N GLU A 62 6.84 -0.91 1.23
CA GLU A 62 7.28 -0.14 2.39
C GLU A 62 6.10 0.20 3.31
N LEU A 63 4.95 0.57 2.75
CA LEU A 63 3.72 0.81 3.51
C LEU A 63 3.22 -0.46 4.23
N TYR A 64 3.33 -1.64 3.59
CA TYR A 64 3.01 -2.91 4.25
C TYR A 64 4.03 -3.27 5.33
N ALA A 65 5.32 -3.02 5.11
CA ALA A 65 6.36 -3.23 6.10
C ALA A 65 6.12 -2.41 7.38
N GLU A 66 5.63 -1.17 7.28
CA GLU A 66 5.21 -0.39 8.47
C GLU A 66 4.12 -1.11 9.26
N VAL A 67 3.08 -1.59 8.59
CA VAL A 67 1.94 -2.26 9.25
C VAL A 67 2.39 -3.56 9.92
N PHE A 68 3.19 -4.37 9.23
CA PHE A 68 3.71 -5.63 9.77
C PHE A 68 4.69 -5.40 10.93
N ALA A 69 5.53 -4.36 10.86
CA ALA A 69 6.40 -3.94 11.96
C ALA A 69 5.62 -3.50 13.20
N GLN A 70 4.60 -2.66 13.01
CA GLN A 70 3.73 -2.18 14.10
C GLN A 70 2.95 -3.33 14.75
N ALA A 71 2.59 -4.35 13.97
CA ALA A 71 1.93 -5.55 14.47
C ALA A 71 2.89 -6.59 15.09
N GLY A 72 4.21 -6.35 15.09
CA GLY A 72 5.21 -7.30 15.59
C GLY A 72 5.30 -8.59 14.76
N ALA A 73 5.03 -8.51 13.46
CA ALA A 73 4.86 -9.66 12.56
C ALA A 73 5.68 -9.56 11.27
N LEU A 74 6.82 -8.85 11.28
CA LEU A 74 7.67 -8.66 10.10
C LEU A 74 8.13 -9.98 9.47
N ASP A 75 8.32 -11.02 10.27
CA ASP A 75 8.66 -12.38 9.84
C ASP A 75 7.64 -12.98 8.86
N LYS A 76 6.39 -12.49 8.88
CA LYS A 76 5.30 -12.95 8.00
C LYS A 76 5.14 -12.14 6.73
N LEU A 77 5.86 -11.02 6.58
CA LEU A 77 5.70 -10.11 5.45
C LEU A 77 6.06 -10.79 4.13
N GLU A 78 7.14 -11.58 4.09
CA GLU A 78 7.59 -12.26 2.86
C GLU A 78 6.49 -13.19 2.34
N ALA A 79 5.95 -14.07 3.20
CA ALA A 79 4.90 -14.99 2.80
C ALA A 79 3.64 -14.27 2.27
N PHE A 80 3.22 -13.20 2.94
CA PHE A 80 2.09 -12.36 2.53
C PHE A 80 2.33 -11.65 1.19
N ALA A 81 3.54 -11.16 0.95
CA ALA A 81 3.87 -10.34 -0.22
C ALA A 81 4.32 -11.15 -1.45
N SER A 82 4.91 -12.34 -1.27
CA SER A 82 5.59 -13.06 -2.36
C SER A 82 5.27 -14.55 -2.49
N PHE A 83 4.69 -15.21 -1.47
CA PHE A 83 4.40 -16.65 -1.55
C PHE A 83 2.91 -16.95 -1.78
N HIS A 84 2.05 -16.39 -0.92
CA HIS A 84 0.63 -16.73 -0.89
C HIS A 84 -0.11 -16.37 -2.19
N GLY A 85 0.23 -15.23 -2.79
CA GLY A 85 -0.34 -14.79 -4.07
C GLY A 85 -0.02 -15.77 -5.22
N PRO A 86 1.27 -15.99 -5.55
CA PRO A 86 1.66 -16.96 -6.57
C PRO A 86 1.10 -18.35 -6.32
N ASP A 87 1.14 -18.86 -5.08
CA ASP A 87 0.57 -20.17 -4.74
C ASP A 87 -0.94 -20.23 -5.03
N HIS A 88 -1.70 -19.19 -4.70
CA HIS A 88 -3.13 -19.08 -4.97
C HIS A 88 -3.43 -19.08 -6.48
N TYR A 89 -2.68 -18.30 -7.24
CA TYR A 89 -2.82 -18.20 -8.70
C TYR A 89 -2.14 -19.33 -9.47
N ARG A 90 -1.48 -20.28 -8.76
CA ARG A 90 -0.69 -21.38 -9.35
C ARG A 90 0.43 -20.90 -10.27
N GLN A 91 1.05 -19.79 -9.89
CA GLN A 91 2.22 -19.22 -10.56
C GLN A 91 3.51 -19.60 -9.82
N PRO A 92 4.66 -19.67 -10.49
CA PRO A 92 5.93 -19.88 -9.83
C PRO A 92 6.24 -18.72 -8.87
N ARG A 93 6.86 -19.04 -7.73
CA ARG A 93 7.36 -18.02 -6.81
C ARG A 93 8.57 -17.32 -7.44
N ASN A 94 8.66 -16.00 -7.22
CA ASN A 94 9.83 -15.23 -7.63
C ASN A 94 11.09 -15.72 -6.89
N THR A 95 12.22 -15.75 -7.59
CA THR A 95 13.53 -16.10 -7.02
C THR A 95 14.35 -14.89 -6.63
N ASP A 96 14.02 -13.73 -7.20
CA ASP A 96 14.68 -12.47 -6.91
C ASP A 96 14.35 -12.01 -5.49
N ARG A 97 15.26 -11.23 -4.92
CA ARG A 97 15.12 -10.68 -3.58
C ARG A 97 15.22 -9.16 -3.63
N ILE A 98 14.44 -8.53 -2.76
CA ILE A 98 14.59 -7.12 -2.43
C ILE A 98 15.04 -7.03 -0.97
N THR A 99 15.77 -5.98 -0.63
CA THR A 99 16.14 -5.66 0.74
C THR A 99 15.34 -4.45 1.20
N LEU A 100 14.69 -4.55 2.36
CA LEU A 100 14.00 -3.44 3.00
C LEU A 100 14.83 -2.94 4.17
N THR A 101 15.20 -1.66 4.15
CA THR A 101 15.85 -1.02 5.29
C THR A 101 14.88 -0.09 6.01
N ARG A 102 14.98 -0.07 7.34
CA ARG A 102 14.19 0.82 8.18
C ARG A 102 14.81 2.22 8.17
N THR A 103 14.49 2.97 7.13
CA THR A 103 14.98 4.32 6.90
C THR A 103 13.79 5.21 6.55
N GLU A 104 13.64 6.33 7.27
CA GLU A 104 12.58 7.28 6.97
C GLU A 104 12.87 8.01 5.65
N ILE A 105 11.90 8.00 4.74
CA ILE A 105 11.98 8.62 3.42
C ILE A 105 10.85 9.64 3.25
N PRO A 106 11.15 10.87 2.79
CA PRO A 106 10.11 11.84 2.49
C PRO A 106 9.30 11.40 1.26
N VAL A 107 7.98 11.57 1.34
CA VAL A 107 7.07 11.34 0.22
C VAL A 107 6.83 12.68 -0.50
N PRO A 108 7.09 12.78 -1.81
CA PRO A 108 6.78 13.98 -2.58
C PRO A 108 5.31 14.41 -2.41
N ALA A 109 5.05 15.72 -2.49
CA ALA A 109 3.68 16.23 -2.41
C ALA A 109 2.83 15.83 -3.64
N SER A 110 3.47 15.64 -4.79
CA SER A 110 2.85 15.17 -6.02
C SER A 110 3.88 14.47 -6.91
N PHE A 111 3.36 13.73 -7.90
CA PHE A 111 4.11 13.17 -9.04
C PHE A 111 3.50 13.70 -10.35
N PRO A 112 4.29 13.91 -11.42
CA PRO A 112 3.75 14.19 -12.74
C PRO A 112 2.88 13.03 -13.25
N PHE A 113 1.71 13.34 -13.81
CA PHE A 113 0.77 12.34 -14.32
C PHE A 113 -0.09 12.91 -15.45
N ASP A 114 0.22 12.51 -16.69
CA ASP A 114 -0.53 12.89 -17.91
C ASP A 114 -0.78 14.41 -18.05
N GLY A 115 0.27 15.21 -17.87
CA GLY A 115 0.19 16.68 -17.92
C GLY A 115 -0.43 17.34 -16.68
N GLU A 116 -0.92 16.54 -15.74
CA GLU A 116 -1.48 16.98 -14.46
C GLU A 116 -0.62 16.48 -13.28
N ASP A 117 -1.04 16.80 -12.06
CA ASP A 117 -0.46 16.26 -10.83
C ASP A 117 -1.18 15.01 -10.34
N LEU A 118 -0.44 14.05 -9.79
CA LEU A 118 -0.94 12.92 -9.02
C LEU A 118 -0.54 13.07 -7.56
N VAL A 119 -1.51 13.01 -6.65
CA VAL A 119 -1.25 13.11 -5.20
C VAL A 119 -1.12 11.71 -4.60
N PRO A 120 0.06 11.31 -4.10
CA PRO A 120 0.25 10.00 -3.49
C PRO A 120 -0.40 9.89 -2.10
N PHE A 121 -0.68 8.66 -1.68
CA PHE A 121 -0.89 8.39 -0.27
C PHE A 121 0.34 8.87 0.53
N ARG A 122 0.14 9.48 1.70
CA ARG A 122 1.21 10.12 2.50
C ARG A 122 1.91 11.32 1.85
N ALA A 123 1.34 11.96 0.81
CA ALA A 123 1.88 13.18 0.22
C ALA A 123 2.39 14.21 1.26
N GLY A 124 3.65 14.64 1.12
CA GLY A 124 4.32 15.59 2.02
C GLY A 124 4.70 15.05 3.41
N GLY A 125 4.43 13.77 3.67
CA GLY A 125 4.82 13.06 4.88
C GLY A 125 6.04 12.18 4.66
N THR A 126 6.11 11.07 5.39
CA THR A 126 7.21 10.11 5.32
C THR A 126 6.70 8.66 5.26
N VAL A 127 7.56 7.76 4.80
CA VAL A 127 7.45 6.30 4.94
C VAL A 127 8.70 5.80 5.66
N GLY A 128 8.57 4.89 6.61
CA GLY A 128 9.63 4.44 7.52
C GLY A 128 10.51 3.29 7.00
N TRP A 129 10.27 2.85 5.78
CA TRP A 129 11.01 1.79 5.11
C TRP A 129 11.39 2.24 3.70
N ARG A 130 12.46 1.64 3.16
CA ARG A 130 12.96 1.86 1.80
C ARG A 130 13.41 0.53 1.19
N VAL A 131 13.03 0.26 -0.05
CA VAL A 131 13.68 -0.76 -0.88
C VAL A 131 15.07 -0.29 -1.29
N GLU A 132 16.10 -1.10 -1.06
CA GLU A 132 17.43 -0.85 -1.60
C GLU A 132 17.48 -1.11 -3.10
N ALA A 133 18.17 -0.23 -3.83
CA ALA A 133 18.40 -0.34 -5.26
C ALA A 133 19.61 -1.24 -5.57
#